data_AF-A0A940ZJ39-F1
#
_entry.id   AF-A0A940ZJ39-F1
#
_cell.length_a   1.000
_cell.length_b   1.000
_cell.length_c   1.000
_cell.angle_alpha   90.00
_cell.angle_beta   90.00
_cell.angle_gamma   90.00
#
_symmetry.space_group_name_H-M   'P 1'
#
loop_
_entity.id
_entity.type
_entity.pdbx_description
1 polymer ?
#
loop_
_entity_poly.entity_id
_entity_poly.type
_entity_poly.pdbx_seq_one_letter_code
_entity_poly.pdbx_strand_id
1 'polypeptide(L)'
;MAVVVKECSYVMVHVPDFVRYGSKPIRDIEVSGGHGGDLEKAVYAHVRDFGAAVAYPPNQVFIGNLHPDKLHEIPQPWYEHLVEGASRYGRFGEIMPEIEFYGWMKIADDFDLVWLTPEFVEQVRAALKDTPFLDEKDLKKLGAGVERGKILDKAEKDAALPLYFEGAMVGCVRRD
;
A
#
# COMPACT_ATOMS: atom_id res chain seq x y z
N MET A 1 23.61 -2.01 -29.15
CA MET A 1 23.51 -1.28 -27.88
C MET A 1 23.30 -2.34 -26.79
N ALA A 2 24.24 -2.49 -25.85
CA ALA A 2 24.11 -3.49 -24.79
C ALA A 2 23.25 -2.93 -23.66
N VAL A 3 22.26 -3.70 -23.22
CA VAL A 3 21.48 -3.37 -22.03
C VAL A 3 22.38 -3.59 -20.82
N VAL A 4 22.52 -2.58 -19.97
CA VAL A 4 23.28 -2.64 -18.71
C VAL A 4 22.39 -2.15 -17.58
N VAL A 5 22.40 -2.88 -16.45
CA VAL A 5 21.75 -2.43 -15.22
C VAL A 5 22.63 -1.35 -14.61
N LYS A 6 22.10 -0.12 -14.50
CA LYS A 6 22.84 1.01 -13.94
C LYS A 6 22.68 1.11 -12.43
N GLU A 7 21.48 0.82 -11.93
CA GLU A 7 21.09 0.99 -10.54
C GLU A 7 20.05 -0.06 -10.14
N CYS A 8 19.96 -0.34 -8.84
CA CYS A 8 18.93 -1.18 -8.24
C CYS A 8 18.55 -0.63 -6.87
N SER A 9 17.31 -0.89 -6.45
CA SER A 9 16.76 -0.46 -5.17
C SER A 9 15.77 -1.50 -4.66
N TYR A 10 15.66 -1.64 -3.35
CA TYR A 10 14.62 -2.42 -2.69
C TYR A 10 13.40 -1.55 -2.41
N VAL A 11 12.22 -2.16 -2.53
CA VAL A 11 10.96 -1.53 -2.15
C VAL A 11 10.22 -2.45 -1.21
N MET A 12 9.91 -1.92 -0.03
CA MET A 12 8.97 -2.52 0.91
C MET A 12 7.72 -1.65 0.94
N VAL A 13 6.53 -2.23 0.76
CA VAL A 13 5.28 -1.46 0.74
C VAL A 13 4.45 -1.79 1.97
N HIS A 14 4.04 -0.77 2.72
CA HIS A 14 3.11 -0.91 3.83
C HIS A 14 1.68 -0.71 3.33
N VAL A 15 0.95 -1.82 3.17
CA VAL A 15 -0.43 -1.88 2.60
C VAL A 15 -1.43 -2.43 3.62
N PRO A 16 -1.74 -1.69 4.70
CA PRO A 16 -2.59 -2.17 5.77
C PRO A 16 -3.98 -2.61 5.28
N ASP A 17 -4.61 -1.88 4.35
CA ASP A 17 -5.94 -2.22 3.85
C ASP A 17 -5.98 -3.45 2.94
N PHE A 18 -4.82 -3.92 2.45
CA PHE A 18 -4.72 -5.14 1.67
C PHE A 18 -4.77 -6.41 2.52
N VAL A 19 -4.65 -6.30 3.85
CA VAL A 19 -4.73 -7.44 4.77
C VAL A 19 -6.02 -8.24 4.55
N ARG A 20 -7.14 -7.57 4.29
CA ARG A 20 -8.44 -8.23 3.98
C ARG A 20 -8.39 -9.20 2.82
N TYR A 21 -7.50 -9.02 1.85
CA TYR A 21 -7.40 -9.87 0.66
C TYR A 21 -6.51 -11.10 0.87
N GLY A 22 -5.86 -11.21 2.04
CA GLY A 22 -5.11 -12.40 2.40
C GLY A 22 -6.00 -13.64 2.42
N SER A 23 -5.44 -14.80 2.06
CA SER A 23 -6.19 -16.06 1.94
C SER A 23 -7.02 -16.42 3.18
N LYS A 24 -6.52 -16.14 4.39
CA LYS A 24 -7.24 -16.37 5.65
C LYS A 24 -8.18 -15.20 6.00
N PRO A 25 -7.70 -13.94 6.06
CA PRO A 25 -8.55 -12.78 6.31
C PRO A 25 -9.81 -12.74 5.45
N ILE A 26 -9.71 -12.96 4.13
CA ILE A 26 -10.86 -12.85 3.23
C ILE A 26 -11.99 -13.82 3.61
N ARG A 27 -11.64 -15.08 3.91
CA ARG A 27 -12.59 -16.14 4.27
C ARG A 27 -13.20 -15.91 5.65
N ASP A 28 -12.35 -15.58 6.62
CA ASP A 28 -12.77 -15.47 8.01
C ASP A 28 -13.63 -14.20 8.22
N ILE A 29 -13.30 -13.09 7.55
CA ILE A 29 -14.11 -11.86 7.55
C ILE A 29 -15.47 -12.14 6.92
N GLU A 30 -15.52 -12.80 5.76
CA GLU A 30 -16.77 -13.10 5.04
C GLU A 30 -17.76 -13.90 5.91
N VAL A 31 -17.30 -14.95 6.60
CA VAL A 31 -18.17 -15.77 7.46
C VAL A 31 -18.46 -15.14 8.82
N SER A 32 -17.74 -14.08 9.21
CA SER A 32 -17.85 -13.39 10.50
C SER A 32 -18.53 -12.01 10.39
N GLY A 33 -19.49 -11.87 9.49
CA GLY A 33 -20.28 -10.65 9.32
C GLY A 33 -19.83 -9.72 8.20
N GLY A 34 -18.79 -10.09 7.44
CA GLY A 34 -18.32 -9.36 6.27
C GLY A 34 -17.73 -7.99 6.60
N HIS A 35 -17.79 -7.08 5.62
CA HIS A 35 -17.31 -5.72 5.78
C HIS A 35 -18.11 -4.97 6.85
N GLY A 36 -17.42 -4.27 7.75
CA GLY A 36 -17.97 -3.63 8.94
C GLY A 36 -18.21 -4.58 10.12
N GLY A 37 -17.95 -5.88 9.96
CA GLY A 37 -18.09 -6.90 11.00
C GLY A 37 -17.06 -6.76 12.13
N ASP A 38 -17.34 -7.41 13.27
CA ASP A 38 -16.51 -7.30 14.47
C ASP A 38 -15.09 -7.87 14.26
N LEU A 39 -14.96 -8.95 13.49
CA LEU A 39 -13.65 -9.51 13.16
C LEU A 39 -12.82 -8.54 12.31
N GLU A 40 -13.41 -7.91 11.29
CA GLU A 40 -12.70 -6.93 10.46
C GLU A 40 -12.21 -5.77 11.32
N LYS A 41 -13.09 -5.18 12.13
CA LYS A 41 -12.72 -4.10 13.06
C LYS A 41 -11.60 -4.51 14.01
N ALA A 42 -11.67 -5.72 14.56
CA ALA A 42 -10.65 -6.25 15.45
C ALA A 42 -9.30 -6.40 14.73
N VAL A 43 -9.27 -6.92 13.50
CA VAL A 43 -8.04 -7.04 12.70
C VAL A 43 -7.42 -5.66 12.48
N TYR A 44 -8.20 -4.69 11.97
CA TYR A 44 -7.67 -3.36 11.65
C TYR A 44 -7.26 -2.55 12.87
N ALA A 45 -7.87 -2.78 14.03
CA ALA A 45 -7.42 -2.18 15.29
C ALA A 45 -6.01 -2.65 15.73
N HIS A 46 -5.48 -3.74 15.15
CA HIS A 46 -4.15 -4.29 15.47
C HIS A 46 -3.15 -4.15 14.31
N VAL A 47 -3.55 -3.55 13.18
CA VAL A 47 -2.62 -3.25 12.10
C VAL A 47 -1.77 -2.04 12.52
N ARG A 48 -0.46 -2.14 12.29
CA ARG A 48 0.47 -1.05 12.61
C ARG A 48 0.27 0.12 11.65
N ASP A 49 0.38 1.33 12.17
CA ASP A 49 0.48 2.51 11.32
C ASP A 49 1.81 2.54 10.54
N PHE A 50 1.88 3.45 9.56
CA PHE A 50 3.05 3.59 8.71
C PHE A 50 4.32 3.98 9.50
N GLY A 51 4.18 4.82 10.53
CA GLY A 51 5.31 5.26 11.36
C GLY A 51 5.92 4.09 12.14
N ALA A 52 5.08 3.26 12.74
CA ALA A 52 5.51 2.04 13.43
C ALA A 52 6.12 1.01 12.46
N ALA A 53 5.60 0.90 11.23
CA ALA A 53 6.19 0.05 10.20
C ALA A 53 7.58 0.58 9.76
N VAL A 54 7.75 1.89 9.61
CA VAL A 54 9.03 2.52 9.32
C VAL A 54 10.01 2.29 10.47
N ALA A 55 9.59 2.52 11.71
CA ALA A 55 10.46 2.42 12.88
C ALA A 55 10.76 0.97 13.32
N TYR A 56 10.18 -0.04 12.66
CA TYR A 56 10.44 -1.44 12.99
C TYR A 56 11.90 -1.81 12.66
N PRO A 57 12.72 -2.25 13.63
CA PRO A 57 14.16 -2.43 13.41
C PRO A 57 14.53 -3.33 12.22
N PRO A 58 13.85 -4.47 11.98
CA PRO A 58 14.12 -5.29 10.78
C PRO A 58 13.85 -4.58 9.46
N ASN A 59 12.85 -3.71 9.39
CA ASN A 59 12.57 -2.94 8.18
C ASN A 59 13.68 -1.91 7.93
N GLN A 60 14.23 -1.30 8.99
CA GLN A 60 15.40 -0.43 8.91
C GLN A 60 16.67 -1.18 8.48
N VAL A 61 16.83 -2.45 8.88
CA VAL A 61 17.89 -3.32 8.34
C VAL A 61 17.68 -3.59 6.85
N PHE A 62 16.45 -3.90 6.45
CA PHE A 62 16.11 -4.22 5.06
C PHE A 62 16.47 -3.08 4.09
N ILE A 63 16.16 -1.83 4.46
CA ILE A 63 16.51 -0.65 3.64
C ILE A 63 17.94 -0.13 3.88
N GLY A 64 18.71 -0.78 4.76
CA GLY A 64 20.13 -0.50 4.95
C GLY A 64 20.47 0.65 5.92
N ASN A 65 19.52 1.06 6.76
CA ASN A 65 19.74 2.07 7.81
C ASN A 65 20.35 1.47 9.08
N LEU A 66 20.11 0.19 9.35
CA LEU A 66 20.73 -0.55 10.46
C LEU A 66 21.55 -1.74 9.94
N HIS A 67 22.67 -2.01 10.59
CA HIS A 67 23.42 -3.24 10.34
C HIS A 67 22.65 -4.44 10.96
N PRO A 68 22.54 -5.61 10.29
CA PRO A 68 21.82 -6.76 10.81
C PRO A 68 22.21 -7.16 12.24
N ASP A 69 23.50 -7.11 12.57
CA ASP A 69 23.99 -7.47 13.91
C ASP A 69 23.40 -6.60 15.04
N LYS A 70 22.95 -5.38 14.73
CA LYS A 70 22.28 -4.52 15.71
C LYS A 70 20.96 -5.11 16.22
N LEU A 71 20.33 -6.00 15.47
CA LEU A 71 19.11 -6.69 15.93
C LEU A 71 19.37 -7.59 17.13
N HIS A 72 20.60 -8.08 17.32
CA HIS A 72 20.97 -8.88 18.49
C HIS A 72 21.08 -8.05 19.77
N GLU A 73 21.25 -6.73 19.64
CA GLU A 73 21.34 -5.78 20.76
C GLU A 73 19.95 -5.27 21.20
N ILE A 74 18.92 -5.48 20.38
CA ILE A 74 17.55 -5.02 20.64
C ILE A 74 16.74 -6.16 21.25
N PRO A 75 16.11 -5.97 22.43
CA PRO A 75 15.26 -6.99 23.02
C PRO A 75 14.10 -7.38 22.11
N GLN A 76 13.68 -8.64 22.20
CA GLN A 76 12.49 -9.13 21.50
C GLN A 76 11.28 -9.10 22.45
N PRO A 77 10.07 -8.81 21.92
CA PRO A 77 9.77 -8.65 20.51
C PRO A 77 10.08 -7.24 19.97
N TRP A 78 10.69 -7.16 18.78
CA TRP A 78 11.18 -5.89 18.23
C TRP A 78 10.12 -4.82 17.97
N TYR A 79 8.84 -5.19 17.86
CA TYR A 79 7.76 -4.21 17.69
C TYR A 79 7.51 -3.36 18.94
N GLU A 80 8.04 -3.76 20.11
CA GLU A 80 8.02 -2.99 21.36
C GLU A 80 9.23 -2.06 21.48
N HIS A 81 10.20 -2.17 20.55
CA HIS A 81 11.48 -1.47 20.59
C HIS A 81 11.77 -0.77 19.25
N LEU A 82 10.92 0.21 18.93
CA LEU A 82 11.01 0.98 17.68
C LEU A 82 12.24 1.89 17.65
N VAL A 83 12.80 2.07 16.45
CA VAL A 83 13.96 2.93 16.20
C VAL A 83 13.52 4.39 16.21
N GLU A 84 14.06 5.17 17.15
CA GLU A 84 13.81 6.62 17.21
C GLU A 84 14.42 7.33 16.00
N GLY A 85 13.67 8.27 15.41
CA GLY A 85 14.13 9.04 14.25
C GLY A 85 14.29 8.21 12.96
N ALA A 86 13.65 7.04 12.88
CA ALA A 86 13.70 6.17 11.71
C ALA A 86 13.27 6.90 10.43
N SER A 87 13.95 6.60 9.33
CA SER A 87 13.67 7.15 8.01
C SER A 87 12.98 6.09 7.14
N ARG A 88 12.00 6.50 6.34
CA ARG A 88 11.41 5.64 5.30
C ARG A 88 12.39 5.35 4.14
N TYR A 89 13.41 6.18 3.98
CA TYR A 89 14.47 6.02 2.99
C TYR A 89 15.74 5.47 3.65
N GLY A 90 16.44 4.59 2.94
CA GLY A 90 17.74 4.10 3.34
C GLY A 90 18.64 3.80 2.14
N ARG A 91 19.89 3.41 2.43
CA ARG A 91 20.92 3.19 1.40
C ARG A 91 20.48 2.19 0.32
N PHE A 92 19.70 1.19 0.68
CA PHE A 92 19.31 0.12 -0.24
C PHE A 92 17.92 0.34 -0.84
N GLY A 93 17.13 1.31 -0.37
CA GLY A 93 15.81 1.57 -0.93
C GLY A 93 14.85 2.24 0.05
N GLU A 94 13.56 1.93 -0.07
CA GLU A 94 12.53 2.63 0.69
C GLU A 94 11.42 1.73 1.27
N ILE A 95 10.74 2.28 2.28
CA ILE A 95 9.45 1.82 2.77
C ILE A 95 8.40 2.80 2.24
N MET A 96 7.49 2.31 1.40
CA MET A 96 6.48 3.09 0.70
C MET A 96 5.12 3.00 1.39
N PRO A 97 4.41 4.13 1.58
CA PRO A 97 3.05 4.12 2.13
C PRO A 97 2.03 3.66 1.08
N GLU A 98 0.92 3.09 1.54
CA GLU A 98 -0.16 2.54 0.72
C GLU A 98 -0.71 3.53 -0.33
N ILE A 99 -0.83 4.82 0.02
CA ILE A 99 -1.34 5.84 -0.90
C ILE A 99 -0.47 6.00 -2.15
N GLU A 100 0.85 5.93 -2.02
CA GLU A 100 1.77 5.99 -3.16
C GLU A 100 1.69 4.70 -3.99
N PHE A 101 1.52 3.56 -3.32
CA PHE A 101 1.36 2.26 -3.98
C PHE A 101 0.12 2.22 -4.88
N TYR A 102 -1.00 2.80 -4.44
CA TYR A 102 -2.20 2.95 -5.27
C TYR A 102 -1.91 3.71 -6.57
N GLY A 103 -1.08 4.76 -6.49
CA GLY A 103 -0.66 5.50 -7.66
C GLY A 103 0.22 4.69 -8.60
N TRP A 104 1.22 3.98 -8.08
CA TRP A 104 2.04 3.06 -8.89
C TRP A 104 1.19 1.97 -9.56
N MET A 105 0.25 1.39 -8.82
CA MET A 105 -0.68 0.39 -9.35
C MET A 105 -1.52 0.96 -10.49
N LYS A 106 -2.03 2.19 -10.36
CA LYS A 106 -2.82 2.83 -11.43
C LYS A 106 -1.97 3.23 -12.64
N ILE A 107 -0.74 3.70 -12.43
CA ILE A 107 0.19 4.09 -13.50
C ILE A 107 0.62 2.88 -14.34
N ALA A 108 0.76 1.71 -13.71
CA ALA A 108 1.12 0.46 -14.38
C ALA A 108 -0.06 -0.25 -15.07
N ASP A 109 -1.29 0.19 -14.82
CA ASP A 109 -2.51 -0.43 -15.30
C ASP A 109 -2.87 0.01 -16.73
N ASP A 110 -2.16 -0.54 -17.71
CA ASP A 110 -2.40 -0.25 -19.13
C ASP A 110 -3.76 -0.78 -19.65
N PHE A 111 -4.43 -1.65 -18.88
CA PHE A 111 -5.73 -2.25 -19.24
C PHE A 111 -6.94 -1.57 -18.56
N ASP A 112 -6.70 -0.53 -17.77
CA ASP A 112 -7.74 0.19 -17.01
C ASP A 112 -8.59 -0.72 -16.11
N LEU A 113 -7.98 -1.71 -15.46
CA LEU A 113 -8.64 -2.60 -14.51
C LEU A 113 -8.84 -1.94 -13.14
N VAL A 114 -7.98 -0.99 -12.77
CA VAL A 114 -7.98 -0.32 -11.46
C VAL A 114 -8.78 0.97 -11.56
N TRP A 115 -9.99 0.97 -11.01
CA TRP A 115 -10.82 2.16 -10.92
C TRP A 115 -10.72 2.76 -9.53
N LEU A 116 -10.45 4.06 -9.45
CA LEU A 116 -10.36 4.84 -8.21
C LEU A 116 -11.36 6.00 -8.26
N THR A 117 -11.90 6.43 -7.11
CA THR A 117 -12.79 7.60 -7.10
C THR A 117 -12.04 8.90 -7.44
N PRO A 118 -12.70 9.93 -7.97
CA PRO A 118 -12.04 11.19 -8.32
C PRO A 118 -11.33 11.83 -7.13
N GLU A 119 -11.96 11.78 -5.94
CA GLU A 119 -11.40 12.37 -4.73
C GLU A 119 -10.12 11.64 -4.30
N PHE A 120 -10.09 10.31 -4.46
CA PHE A 120 -8.92 9.52 -4.09
C PHE A 120 -7.78 9.67 -5.11
N VAL A 121 -8.10 9.79 -6.40
CA VAL A 121 -7.09 10.09 -7.44
C VAL A 121 -6.34 11.39 -7.14
N GLU A 122 -7.03 12.42 -6.66
CA GLU A 122 -6.36 13.68 -6.30
C GLU A 122 -5.48 13.55 -5.05
N GLN A 123 -5.88 12.73 -4.06
CA GLN A 123 -5.02 12.42 -2.90
C GLN A 123 -3.75 11.67 -3.34
N VAL A 124 -3.90 10.66 -4.20
CA VAL A 124 -2.78 9.89 -4.77
C VAL A 124 -1.86 10.79 -5.59
N ARG A 125 -2.42 11.68 -6.41
CA ARG A 125 -1.64 12.66 -7.20
C ARG A 125 -0.83 13.58 -6.30
N ALA A 126 -1.41 14.05 -5.19
CA ALA A 126 -0.72 14.89 -4.22
C ALA A 126 0.44 14.12 -3.54
N ALA A 127 0.22 12.86 -3.18
CA ALA A 127 1.23 12.00 -2.56
C ALA A 127 2.41 11.69 -3.51
N LEU A 128 2.14 11.53 -4.81
CA LEU A 128 3.17 11.19 -5.81
C LEU A 128 3.94 12.38 -6.39
N LYS A 129 3.55 13.62 -6.06
CA LYS A 129 4.09 14.82 -6.72
C LYS A 129 5.61 14.95 -6.56
N ASP A 130 6.13 14.53 -5.41
CA ASP A 130 7.56 14.64 -5.07
C ASP A 130 8.29 13.28 -5.22
N THR A 131 7.62 12.26 -5.76
CA THR A 131 8.21 10.94 -5.97
C THR A 131 9.27 11.03 -7.07
N PRO A 132 10.54 10.68 -6.77
CA PRO A 132 11.55 10.57 -7.81
C PRO A 132 11.11 9.52 -8.83
N PHE A 133 11.51 9.67 -10.09
CA PHE A 133 11.22 8.75 -11.21
C PHE A 133 9.85 8.85 -11.89
N LEU A 134 8.90 9.60 -11.34
CA LEU A 134 7.64 9.89 -12.04
C LEU A 134 7.73 11.22 -12.78
N ASP A 135 7.30 11.24 -14.04
CA ASP A 135 7.15 12.46 -14.83
C ASP A 135 5.67 12.86 -15.00
N GLU A 136 5.43 14.02 -15.64
CA GLU A 136 4.06 14.48 -15.91
C GLU A 136 3.24 13.50 -16.77
N LYS A 137 3.88 12.70 -17.62
CA LYS A 137 3.18 11.70 -18.45
C LYS A 137 2.73 10.53 -17.59
N ASP A 138 3.55 10.11 -16.63
CA ASP A 138 3.16 9.09 -15.66
C ASP A 138 1.99 9.57 -14.81
N LEU A 139 2.07 10.79 -14.27
CA LEU A 139 0.98 11.36 -13.45
C LEU A 139 -0.33 11.55 -14.24
N LYS A 140 -0.26 11.73 -15.57
CA LYS A 140 -1.46 11.76 -16.43
C LYS A 140 -2.18 10.41 -16.50
N LYS A 141 -1.47 9.28 -16.33
CA LYS A 141 -2.08 7.95 -16.32
C LYS A 141 -3.04 7.71 -15.15
N LEU A 142 -2.93 8.50 -14.07
CA LEU A 142 -3.89 8.47 -12.96
C LEU A 142 -5.33 8.82 -13.41
N GLY A 143 -5.47 9.59 -14.50
CA GLY A 143 -6.78 9.99 -15.04
C GLY A 143 -7.54 10.93 -14.11
N ALA A 144 -8.87 10.97 -14.26
CA ALA A 144 -9.80 11.78 -13.46
C ALA A 144 -10.58 10.97 -12.42
N GLY A 145 -10.33 9.66 -12.33
CA GLY A 145 -11.12 8.73 -11.53
C GLY A 145 -12.47 8.37 -12.18
N VAL A 146 -13.19 7.47 -11.50
CA VAL A 146 -14.50 6.96 -11.91
C VAL A 146 -15.52 7.25 -10.82
N GLU A 147 -16.71 7.70 -11.23
CA GLU A 147 -17.79 8.07 -10.32
C GLU A 147 -18.15 6.91 -9.37
N ARG A 148 -18.36 7.24 -8.09
CA ARG A 148 -18.52 6.25 -7.01
C ARG A 148 -19.67 5.28 -7.25
N GLY A 149 -20.78 5.73 -7.83
CA GLY A 149 -21.91 4.86 -8.16
C GLY A 149 -21.52 3.73 -9.12
N LYS A 150 -20.70 4.02 -10.13
CA LYS A 150 -20.21 3.00 -11.07
C LYS A 150 -19.25 2.00 -10.42
N ILE A 151 -18.40 2.47 -9.50
CA ILE A 151 -17.50 1.60 -8.73
C ILE A 151 -18.31 0.64 -7.86
N LEU A 152 -19.32 1.16 -7.14
CA LEU A 152 -20.23 0.34 -6.33
C LEU A 152 -20.97 -0.70 -7.18
N ASP A 153 -21.53 -0.26 -8.31
CA ASP A 153 -22.20 -1.17 -9.25
C ASP A 153 -21.28 -2.31 -9.70
N LYS A 154 -20.01 -2.02 -10.03
CA LYS A 154 -19.03 -3.05 -10.43
C LYS A 154 -18.66 -3.98 -9.28
N ALA A 155 -18.46 -3.45 -8.08
CA ALA A 155 -18.11 -4.24 -6.91
C ALA A 155 -19.23 -5.21 -6.51
N GLU A 156 -20.49 -4.79 -6.63
CA GLU A 156 -21.65 -5.61 -6.27
C GLU A 156 -22.06 -6.61 -7.35
N LYS A 157 -22.04 -6.20 -8.63
CA LYS A 157 -22.67 -6.96 -9.72
C LYS A 157 -21.70 -7.80 -10.54
N ASP A 158 -20.45 -7.35 -10.68
CA ASP A 158 -19.50 -7.91 -11.65
C ASP A 158 -18.29 -8.61 -11.00
N ALA A 159 -18.43 -9.01 -9.73
CA ALA A 159 -17.40 -9.66 -8.93
C ALA A 159 -16.06 -8.87 -8.90
N ALA A 160 -16.09 -7.56 -9.12
CA ALA A 160 -14.92 -6.71 -9.00
C ALA A 160 -14.42 -6.72 -7.54
N LEU A 161 -13.10 -6.64 -7.35
CA LEU A 161 -12.51 -6.60 -6.03
C LEU A 161 -12.59 -5.16 -5.50
N PRO A 162 -13.41 -4.83 -4.48
CA PRO A 162 -13.44 -3.49 -3.91
C PRO A 162 -12.08 -3.14 -3.30
N LEU A 163 -11.62 -1.90 -3.44
CA LEU A 163 -10.37 -1.35 -2.90
C LEU A 163 -10.66 -0.37 -1.77
N TYR A 164 -9.87 -0.41 -0.70
CA TYR A 164 -10.06 0.39 0.51
C TYR A 164 -8.80 1.17 0.89
N PHE A 165 -8.99 2.35 1.46
CA PHE A 165 -7.92 3.14 2.07
C PHE A 165 -8.46 3.79 3.35
N GLU A 166 -7.75 3.58 4.45
CA GLU A 166 -8.17 3.91 5.81
C GLU A 166 -9.58 3.37 6.13
N GLY A 167 -9.86 2.15 5.65
CA GLY A 167 -11.15 1.48 5.80
C GLY A 167 -12.29 2.02 4.94
N ALA A 168 -12.09 3.12 4.20
CA ALA A 168 -13.08 3.65 3.27
C ALA A 168 -12.91 3.04 1.87
N MET A 169 -14.00 2.65 1.21
CA MET A 169 -13.92 2.18 -0.18
C MET A 169 -13.54 3.34 -1.11
N VAL A 170 -12.41 3.19 -1.81
CA VAL A 170 -11.82 4.20 -2.71
C VAL A 170 -11.77 3.76 -4.17
N GLY A 171 -12.15 2.52 -4.46
CA GLY A 171 -12.05 1.99 -5.81
C GLY A 171 -12.46 0.53 -5.95
N CYS A 172 -12.15 -0.05 -7.11
CA CYS A 172 -12.23 -1.49 -7.35
C CYS A 172 -11.23 -1.94 -8.41
N VAL A 173 -10.88 -3.24 -8.40
CA VAL A 173 -10.23 -3.93 -9.53
C VAL A 173 -11.27 -4.74 -10.28
N ARG A 174 -11.47 -4.41 -11.55
CA ARG A 174 -12.43 -5.05 -12.45
C ARG A 174 -11.95 -6.45 -12.88
N ARG A 175 -12.89 -7.33 -13.24
CA ARG A 175 -12.63 -8.71 -13.69
C ARG A 175 -13.13 -8.99 -15.12
N ASP A 176 -13.34 -7.95 -15.92
CA ASP A 176 -13.95 -8.06 -17.25
C ASP A 176 -12.99 -8.54 -18.36
#